data_AF-A0ABD6J549-F1
#
_entry.id   AF-A0ABD6J549-F1
#
_cell.length_a   1.000
_cell.length_b   1.000
_cell.length_c   1.000
_cell.angle_alpha   90.00
_cell.angle_beta   90.00
_cell.angle_gamma   90.00
#
_symmetry.space_group_name_H-M   'P 1'
#
loop_
_entity.id
_entity.type
_entity.pdbx_description
1 polymer ?
#
loop_
_entity_poly.entity_id
_entity_poly.type
_entity_poly.pdbx_seq_one_letter_code
_entity_poly.pdbx_strand_id
1 'polypeptide(L)'
;MCTAITLNGNSNYFGRNLDLDFSYGEQVIITPAEYEFKFRKEKAIKNHKSLIGVGIVANDYPLYFDAINEDGLGMAGLNFPGNAYYSDALENDKDNITPFEFIPWILGQCSDVNEARNLVEKINLINLSFSEQLPLAGLHWLIADREKSIVVEVTKSGVHIYDNPIGILTNNPEFNYQMYNLNKYRNLSISTPQNTFSDSVDLKVDGTGFGGIGLPGDVSPESRFVRAAFSKLNSSKGTTVEEDITQFFHILGTVEQIKGVNKTESGKEEYTVYSNCYDLDNKTLYYTTYENRQIVAVTLNKDKDGNRLVTYPFERKQIINKLN
;
A
#
# COMPACT_ATOMS: atom_id res chain seq x y z
N MET A 1 -8.30 -7.78 1.88
CA MET A 1 -8.44 -6.38 1.43
C MET A 1 -7.19 -5.58 1.81
N CYS A 2 -7.08 -4.28 1.54
CA CYS A 2 -5.85 -3.53 1.86
C CYS A 2 -6.12 -2.03 2.07
N THR A 3 -5.23 -1.32 2.76
CA THR A 3 -5.17 0.15 2.75
C THR A 3 -3.73 0.60 2.55
N ALA A 4 -3.46 1.48 1.59
CA ALA A 4 -2.15 2.12 1.40
C ALA A 4 -2.28 3.64 1.53
N ILE A 5 -1.29 4.27 2.17
CA ILE A 5 -1.27 5.71 2.42
C ILE A 5 0.12 6.29 2.13
N THR A 6 0.17 7.60 1.87
CA THR A 6 1.38 8.41 1.97
C THR A 6 1.30 9.39 3.14
N LEU A 7 2.43 9.94 3.60
CA LEU A 7 2.45 11.03 4.59
C LEU A 7 3.66 11.93 4.32
N ASN A 8 3.49 13.25 4.43
CA ASN A 8 4.58 14.21 4.31
C ASN A 8 4.78 14.91 5.68
N GLY A 9 5.97 14.74 6.26
CA GLY A 9 6.36 15.29 7.56
C GLY A 9 7.80 15.79 7.52
N ASN A 10 8.61 15.37 8.49
CA ASN A 10 10.05 15.63 8.55
C ASN A 10 10.83 14.83 7.49
N SER A 11 10.31 13.65 7.11
CA SER A 11 10.62 12.93 5.87
C SER A 11 9.32 12.72 5.06
N ASN A 12 9.39 11.91 4.01
CA ASN A 12 8.27 11.54 3.16
C ASN A 12 8.05 10.04 3.24
N TYR A 13 6.80 9.62 3.42
CA TYR A 13 6.46 8.26 3.81
C TYR A 13 5.41 7.64 2.88
N PHE A 14 5.50 6.33 2.73
CA PHE A 14 4.56 5.49 1.98
C PHE A 14 4.44 4.15 2.70
N GLY A 15 3.30 3.48 2.64
CA GLY A 15 3.15 2.20 3.32
C GLY A 15 1.72 1.71 3.30
N ARG A 16 1.50 0.49 3.82
CA ARG A 16 0.21 -0.19 3.70
C ARG A 16 -0.07 -1.17 4.83
N ASN A 17 -1.36 -1.44 5.01
CA ASN A 17 -1.87 -2.66 5.63
C ASN A 17 -2.12 -3.71 4.54
N LEU A 18 -1.63 -4.93 4.75
CA LEU A 18 -2.03 -6.09 3.97
C LEU A 18 -3.09 -6.87 4.76
N ASP A 19 -4.34 -6.88 4.31
CA ASP A 19 -5.39 -7.65 4.94
C ASP A 19 -5.72 -8.90 4.13
N LEU A 20 -5.57 -10.07 4.74
CA LEU A 20 -5.86 -11.37 4.12
C LEU A 20 -6.41 -12.33 5.17
N ASP A 21 -7.01 -13.43 4.71
CA ASP A 21 -7.51 -14.49 5.59
C ASP A 21 -6.48 -15.62 5.83
N PHE A 22 -5.23 -15.39 5.42
CA PHE A 22 -4.05 -16.20 5.70
C PHE A 22 -2.77 -15.38 5.50
N SER A 23 -1.63 -15.97 5.87
CA SER A 23 -0.28 -15.43 5.64
C SER A 23 0.46 -16.33 4.64
N TYR A 24 1.18 -15.72 3.69
CA TYR A 24 2.02 -16.41 2.71
C TYR A 24 3.42 -16.76 3.25
N GLY A 25 3.75 -16.38 4.49
CA GLY A 25 5.12 -16.41 4.97
C GLY A 25 5.92 -15.20 4.48
N GLU A 26 5.32 -14.02 4.59
CA GLU A 26 5.91 -12.73 4.24
C GLU A 26 7.31 -12.54 4.82
N GLN A 27 8.16 -11.88 4.03
CA GLN A 27 9.54 -11.51 4.38
C GLN A 27 9.92 -10.19 3.74
N VAL A 28 10.92 -9.51 4.32
CA VAL A 28 11.63 -8.43 3.65
C VAL A 28 12.46 -9.03 2.52
N ILE A 29 12.45 -8.40 1.34
CA ILE A 29 13.26 -8.79 0.19
C ILE A 29 14.00 -7.56 -0.32
N ILE A 30 15.33 -7.63 -0.34
CA ILE A 30 16.19 -6.69 -1.04
C ILE A 30 16.61 -7.33 -2.36
N THR A 31 16.34 -6.63 -3.46
CA THR A 31 16.79 -7.01 -4.80
C THR A 31 17.91 -6.06 -5.23
N PRO A 32 19.17 -6.53 -5.32
CA PRO A 32 20.30 -5.67 -5.64
C PRO A 32 20.33 -5.29 -7.12
N ALA A 33 21.17 -4.31 -7.48
CA ALA A 33 21.15 -3.68 -8.80
C ALA A 33 21.50 -4.62 -9.98
N GLU A 34 22.24 -5.72 -9.73
CA GLU A 34 22.63 -6.69 -10.78
C GLU A 34 21.86 -8.01 -10.73
N TYR A 35 20.77 -8.07 -9.95
CA TYR A 35 19.86 -9.20 -10.06
C TYR A 35 19.23 -9.21 -11.47
N GLU A 36 19.27 -10.34 -12.17
CA GLU A 36 18.68 -10.42 -13.51
C GLU A 36 17.16 -10.57 -13.41
N PHE A 37 16.42 -9.47 -13.58
CA PHE A 37 14.97 -9.54 -13.75
C PHE A 37 14.62 -10.21 -15.08
N LYS A 38 14.05 -11.40 -14.99
CA LYS A 38 13.49 -12.13 -16.13
C LYS A 38 12.01 -11.82 -16.26
N PHE A 39 11.59 -11.54 -17.49
CA PHE A 39 10.20 -11.27 -17.85
C PHE A 39 9.69 -12.39 -18.77
N ARG A 40 8.41 -12.75 -18.64
CA ARG A 40 7.82 -13.86 -19.41
C ARG A 40 7.78 -13.59 -20.91
N LYS A 41 7.57 -12.33 -21.29
CA LYS A 41 7.35 -11.90 -22.69
C LYS A 41 8.25 -10.74 -23.12
N GLU A 42 9.10 -10.24 -22.23
CA GLU A 42 10.05 -9.17 -22.50
C GLU A 42 11.50 -9.59 -22.27
N LYS A 43 12.44 -8.81 -22.78
CA LYS A 43 13.88 -9.05 -22.56
C LYS A 43 14.23 -8.87 -21.09
N ALA A 44 15.16 -9.69 -20.60
CA ALA A 44 15.66 -9.56 -19.24
C ALA A 44 16.39 -8.22 -19.03
N ILE A 45 16.27 -7.67 -17.82
CA ILE A 45 17.00 -6.48 -17.38
C ILE A 45 18.04 -6.92 -16.36
N LYS A 46 19.32 -6.78 -16.71
CA LYS A 46 20.46 -7.24 -15.90
C LYS A 46 21.02 -6.20 -14.94
N ASN A 47 20.77 -4.92 -15.22
CA ASN A 47 21.19 -3.81 -14.38
C ASN A 47 20.00 -2.86 -14.24
N HIS A 48 19.59 -2.62 -13.00
CA HIS A 48 18.42 -1.83 -12.66
C HIS A 48 18.62 -1.14 -11.29
N LYS A 49 17.65 -0.33 -10.87
CA LYS A 49 17.64 0.26 -9.53
C LYS A 49 17.42 -0.81 -8.47
N SER A 50 18.17 -0.78 -7.37
CA SER A 50 17.97 -1.72 -6.26
C SER A 50 16.66 -1.45 -5.52
N LEU A 51 16.03 -2.52 -5.01
CA LEU A 51 14.71 -2.49 -4.39
C LEU A 51 14.77 -3.03 -2.95
N ILE A 52 13.94 -2.48 -2.07
CA ILE A 52 13.58 -3.08 -0.77
C ILE A 52 12.06 -3.14 -0.65
N GLY A 53 11.52 -4.28 -0.25
CA GLY A 53 10.08 -4.45 -0.15
C GLY A 53 9.65 -5.63 0.70
N VAL A 54 8.34 -5.83 0.77
CA VAL A 54 7.72 -6.99 1.42
C VAL A 54 7.11 -7.89 0.35
N GLY A 55 7.30 -9.20 0.50
CA GLY A 55 6.75 -10.18 -0.43
C GLY A 55 7.14 -11.61 -0.06
N ILE A 56 7.14 -12.48 -1.06
CA ILE A 56 7.70 -13.84 -0.97
C ILE A 56 8.71 -14.07 -2.11
N VAL A 57 9.63 -15.02 -1.92
CA VAL A 57 10.53 -15.47 -2.98
C VAL A 57 10.06 -16.84 -3.45
N ALA A 58 9.79 -16.97 -4.74
CA ALA A 58 9.41 -18.24 -5.36
C ALA A 58 10.26 -18.45 -6.62
N ASN A 59 10.86 -19.63 -6.77
CA ASN A 59 11.76 -19.95 -7.91
C ASN A 59 12.81 -18.85 -8.17
N ASP A 60 13.45 -18.36 -7.09
CA ASP A 60 14.44 -17.26 -7.12
C ASP A 60 13.90 -15.93 -7.68
N TYR A 61 12.57 -15.74 -7.71
CA TYR A 61 11.92 -14.51 -8.17
C TYR A 61 11.27 -13.75 -7.01
N PRO A 62 11.50 -12.43 -6.87
CA PRO A 62 10.89 -11.63 -5.80
C PRO A 62 9.45 -11.21 -6.16
N LEU A 63 8.48 -11.88 -5.54
CA LEU A 63 7.06 -11.56 -5.69
C LEU A 63 6.67 -10.50 -4.65
N TYR A 64 6.91 -9.23 -4.98
CA TYR A 64 6.60 -8.09 -4.13
C TYR A 64 5.10 -7.86 -3.99
N PHE A 65 4.67 -7.57 -2.76
CA PHE A 65 3.36 -7.02 -2.45
C PHE A 65 3.39 -5.49 -2.48
N ASP A 66 4.51 -4.94 -2.00
CA ASP A 66 4.89 -3.54 -2.04
C ASP A 66 6.41 -3.39 -1.88
N ALA A 67 6.97 -2.33 -2.45
CA ALA A 67 8.40 -2.05 -2.41
C ALA A 67 8.70 -0.56 -2.67
N ILE A 68 9.92 -0.15 -2.33
CA ILE A 68 10.54 1.11 -2.79
C ILE A 68 11.87 0.81 -3.49
N ASN A 69 12.34 1.75 -4.30
CA ASN A 69 13.67 1.70 -4.90
C ASN A 69 14.68 2.66 -4.25
N GLU A 70 15.93 2.59 -4.71
CA GLU A 70 17.03 3.43 -4.22
C GLU A 70 16.88 4.94 -4.44
N ASP A 71 15.90 5.39 -5.23
CA ASP A 71 15.58 6.81 -5.42
C ASP A 71 14.44 7.28 -4.50
N GLY A 72 13.69 6.35 -3.90
CA GLY A 72 12.56 6.66 -3.02
C GLY A 72 11.21 6.67 -3.74
N LEU A 73 11.11 6.01 -4.89
CA LEU A 73 9.84 5.70 -5.54
C LEU A 73 9.28 4.40 -4.95
N GLY A 74 8.03 4.43 -4.50
CA GLY A 74 7.30 3.31 -3.92
C GLY A 74 6.14 2.85 -4.80
N MET A 75 5.82 1.55 -4.73
CA MET A 75 4.67 0.95 -5.40
C MET A 75 4.09 -0.19 -4.56
N ALA A 76 2.76 -0.22 -4.42
CA ALA A 76 2.02 -1.29 -3.73
C ALA A 76 0.88 -1.81 -4.60
N GLY A 77 0.74 -3.12 -4.73
CA GLY A 77 -0.42 -3.78 -5.33
C GLY A 77 -1.47 -4.13 -4.28
N LEU A 78 -2.71 -3.66 -4.46
CA LEU A 78 -3.83 -3.89 -3.54
C LEU A 78 -4.95 -4.66 -4.26
N ASN A 79 -5.70 -5.48 -3.52
CA ASN A 79 -6.78 -6.28 -4.10
C ASN A 79 -7.82 -5.39 -4.81
N PHE A 80 -8.13 -5.72 -6.06
CA PHE A 80 -9.12 -5.07 -6.91
C PHE A 80 -9.99 -6.12 -7.63
N PRO A 81 -10.71 -6.97 -6.86
CA PRO A 81 -11.35 -8.16 -7.39
C PRO A 81 -12.48 -7.80 -8.36
N GLY A 82 -12.50 -8.45 -9.51
CA GLY A 82 -13.55 -8.32 -10.54
C GLY A 82 -13.44 -7.10 -11.44
N ASN A 83 -12.83 -6.00 -10.98
CA ASN A 83 -12.64 -4.78 -11.79
C ASN A 83 -11.33 -4.80 -12.58
N ALA A 84 -10.27 -5.41 -12.03
CA ALA A 84 -9.01 -5.59 -12.74
C ALA A 84 -9.22 -6.43 -14.02
N TYR A 85 -8.61 -5.99 -15.12
CA TYR A 85 -8.61 -6.69 -16.40
C TYR A 85 -7.17 -6.84 -16.89
N TYR A 86 -6.81 -8.05 -17.28
CA TYR A 86 -5.52 -8.36 -17.88
C TYR A 86 -5.77 -8.96 -19.27
N SER A 87 -4.99 -8.54 -20.25
CA SER A 87 -5.18 -8.93 -21.65
C SER A 87 -4.76 -10.40 -21.86
N ASP A 88 -5.61 -11.17 -22.55
CA ASP A 88 -5.26 -12.51 -23.03
C ASP A 88 -4.35 -12.48 -24.28
N ALA A 89 -4.21 -11.31 -24.91
CA ALA A 89 -3.43 -11.10 -26.12
C ALA A 89 -2.19 -10.24 -25.88
N LEU A 90 -1.11 -10.56 -26.59
CA LEU A 90 0.07 -9.71 -26.66
C LEU A 90 -0.19 -8.55 -27.64
N GLU A 91 0.36 -7.39 -27.32
CA GLU A 91 0.36 -6.22 -28.19
C GLU A 91 1.79 -5.99 -28.72
N ASN A 92 1.96 -5.82 -30.03
CA ASN A 92 3.29 -5.71 -30.65
C ASN A 92 4.01 -4.39 -30.35
N ASP A 93 3.25 -3.33 -30.06
CA ASP A 93 3.76 -1.97 -29.87
C ASP A 93 3.75 -1.52 -28.38
N LYS A 94 3.58 -2.48 -27.46
CA LYS A 94 3.58 -2.26 -26.01
C LYS A 94 4.44 -3.28 -25.29
N ASP A 95 4.89 -2.91 -24.10
CA ASP A 95 5.61 -3.82 -23.20
C ASP A 95 4.60 -4.79 -22.54
N ASN A 96 4.74 -6.09 -22.80
CA ASN A 96 3.80 -7.12 -22.35
C ASN A 96 4.25 -7.69 -21.00
N ILE A 97 3.73 -7.13 -19.92
CA ILE A 97 4.19 -7.36 -18.56
C ILE A 97 3.10 -8.09 -17.75
N THR A 98 3.48 -9.11 -16.98
CA THR A 98 2.53 -9.75 -16.06
C THR A 98 2.30 -8.90 -14.80
N PRO A 99 1.16 -9.04 -14.10
CA PRO A 99 0.93 -8.30 -12.86
C PRO A 99 1.99 -8.51 -11.77
N PHE A 100 2.61 -9.70 -11.69
CA PHE A 100 3.66 -9.97 -10.71
C PHE A 100 5.04 -9.39 -11.11
N GLU A 101 5.25 -9.12 -12.39
CA GLU A 101 6.44 -8.42 -12.91
C GLU A 101 6.33 -6.90 -12.83
N PHE A 102 5.13 -6.37 -12.54
CA PHE A 102 4.86 -4.95 -12.70
C PHE A 102 5.61 -4.06 -11.71
N ILE A 103 5.73 -4.49 -10.44
CA ILE A 103 6.54 -3.76 -9.45
C ILE A 103 8.03 -3.73 -9.88
N PRO A 104 8.68 -4.86 -10.21
CA PRO A 104 10.03 -4.85 -10.80
C PRO A 104 10.17 -3.96 -12.04
N TRP A 105 9.20 -4.03 -12.96
CA TRP A 105 9.21 -3.26 -14.20
C TRP A 105 9.25 -1.75 -13.94
N ILE A 106 8.40 -1.26 -13.04
CA ILE A 106 8.36 0.16 -12.71
C ILE A 106 9.55 0.55 -11.83
N LEU A 107 9.71 -0.09 -10.67
CA LEU A 107 10.66 0.36 -9.66
C LEU A 107 12.12 0.13 -10.05
N GLY A 108 12.40 -0.86 -10.90
CA GLY A 108 13.75 -1.08 -11.44
C GLY A 108 14.20 -0.01 -12.44
N GLN A 109 13.26 0.76 -13.01
CA GLN A 109 13.52 1.64 -14.16
C GLN A 109 13.21 3.12 -13.88
N CYS A 110 12.22 3.41 -13.04
CA CYS A 110 11.74 4.78 -12.79
C CYS A 110 12.30 5.36 -11.49
N SER A 111 12.64 6.64 -11.50
CA SER A 111 13.15 7.38 -10.33
C SER A 111 12.08 8.22 -9.63
N ASP A 112 11.01 8.58 -10.34
CA ASP A 112 9.90 9.39 -9.84
C ASP A 112 8.55 8.97 -10.44
N VAL A 113 7.46 9.59 -9.95
CA VAL A 113 6.09 9.31 -10.41
C VAL A 113 5.85 9.73 -11.87
N ASN A 114 6.59 10.70 -12.41
CA ASN A 114 6.43 11.11 -13.81
C ASN A 114 6.99 10.04 -14.75
N GLU A 115 8.19 9.53 -14.47
CA GLU A 115 8.78 8.41 -15.19
C GLU A 115 7.90 7.16 -15.09
N ALA A 116 7.39 6.88 -13.89
CA ALA A 116 6.45 5.77 -13.68
C ALA A 116 5.18 5.92 -14.53
N ARG A 117 4.54 7.10 -14.51
CA ARG A 117 3.36 7.40 -15.34
C ARG A 117 3.64 7.14 -16.82
N ASN A 118 4.74 7.68 -17.34
CA ASN A 118 5.11 7.54 -18.75
C ASN A 118 5.38 6.09 -19.16
N LEU A 119 5.88 5.25 -18.23
CA LEU A 119 6.11 3.83 -18.47
C LEU A 119 4.81 3.02 -18.38
N VAL A 120 3.92 3.35 -17.45
CA VAL A 120 2.59 2.72 -17.30
C VAL A 120 1.72 2.98 -18.54
N GLU A 121 1.77 4.17 -19.14
CA GLU A 121 1.01 4.50 -20.35
C GLU A 121 1.32 3.59 -21.55
N LYS A 122 2.50 2.94 -21.56
CA LYS A 122 2.98 2.09 -22.65
C LYS A 122 2.81 0.58 -22.38
N ILE A 123 2.24 0.22 -21.24
CA ILE A 123 2.19 -1.18 -20.79
C ILE A 123 0.94 -1.90 -21.32
N ASN A 124 1.09 -3.21 -21.55
CA ASN A 124 -0.02 -4.15 -21.66
C ASN A 124 0.10 -5.16 -20.51
N LEU A 125 -0.80 -5.09 -19.52
CA LEU A 125 -0.83 -6.10 -18.46
C LEU A 125 -1.48 -7.39 -18.95
N ILE A 126 -0.70 -8.47 -19.01
CA ILE A 126 -1.14 -9.74 -19.61
C ILE A 126 -1.63 -10.76 -18.59
N ASN A 127 -2.66 -11.53 -18.95
CA ASN A 127 -3.30 -12.54 -18.12
C ASN A 127 -2.47 -13.83 -18.05
N LEU A 128 -1.35 -13.77 -17.34
CA LEU A 128 -0.42 -14.89 -17.22
C LEU A 128 0.03 -15.06 -15.77
N SER A 129 -0.35 -16.19 -15.16
CA SER A 129 -0.05 -16.51 -13.76
C SER A 129 1.43 -16.82 -13.53
N PHE A 130 1.88 -16.58 -12.30
CA PHE A 130 3.23 -16.95 -11.90
C PHE A 130 3.42 -18.46 -11.93
N SER A 131 2.53 -19.20 -11.27
CA SER A 131 2.47 -20.67 -11.31
C SER A 131 1.05 -21.16 -11.03
N GLU A 132 0.82 -22.47 -11.12
CA GLU A 132 -0.46 -23.06 -10.71
C GLU A 132 -0.76 -22.86 -9.22
N GLN A 133 0.28 -22.82 -8.38
CA GLN A 133 0.15 -22.62 -6.93
C GLN A 133 -0.02 -21.14 -6.55
N LEU A 134 0.37 -20.22 -7.44
CA LEU A 134 0.30 -18.77 -7.25
C LEU A 134 -0.43 -18.13 -8.45
N PRO A 135 -1.77 -18.32 -8.52
CA PRO A 135 -2.58 -17.74 -9.58
C PRO A 135 -2.68 -16.21 -9.44
N LEU A 136 -3.07 -15.53 -10.52
CA LEU A 136 -3.28 -14.08 -10.48
C LEU A 136 -4.42 -13.68 -9.54
N ALA A 137 -4.19 -12.58 -8.82
CA ALA A 137 -5.26 -11.79 -8.20
C ALA A 137 -5.54 -10.55 -9.07
N GLY A 138 -6.79 -10.09 -9.05
CA GLY A 138 -7.13 -8.76 -9.59
C GLY A 138 -6.56 -7.68 -8.68
N LEU A 139 -5.76 -6.76 -9.22
CA LEU A 139 -5.03 -5.74 -8.48
C LEU A 139 -5.20 -4.35 -9.10
N HIS A 140 -5.04 -3.33 -8.26
CA HIS A 140 -4.73 -1.95 -8.65
C HIS A 140 -3.55 -1.45 -7.83
N TRP A 141 -2.91 -0.36 -8.25
CA TRP A 141 -1.63 0.07 -7.65
C TRP A 141 -1.64 1.51 -7.19
N LEU A 142 -1.06 1.75 -6.01
CA LEU A 142 -0.61 3.07 -5.59
C LEU A 142 0.88 3.19 -5.91
N ILE A 143 1.26 4.22 -6.66
CA ILE A 143 2.67 4.57 -6.93
C ILE A 143 2.91 5.95 -6.31
N ALA A 144 3.97 6.10 -5.51
CA ALA A 144 4.24 7.33 -4.79
C ALA A 144 5.74 7.63 -4.75
N ASP A 145 6.10 8.89 -4.94
CA ASP A 145 7.42 9.42 -4.59
C ASP A 145 7.27 10.39 -3.41
N ARG A 146 8.34 11.11 -3.09
CA ARG A 146 8.34 12.10 -2.00
C ARG A 146 7.41 13.30 -2.23
N GLU A 147 7.04 13.59 -3.47
CA GLU A 147 6.26 14.78 -3.84
C GLU A 147 4.77 14.45 -4.01
N LYS A 148 4.46 13.33 -4.67
CA LYS A 148 3.09 13.03 -5.12
C LYS A 148 2.85 11.53 -5.25
N SER A 149 1.60 11.19 -5.54
CA SER A 149 1.20 9.81 -5.79
C SER A 149 0.16 9.72 -6.89
N ILE A 150 0.13 8.58 -7.57
CA ILE A 150 -0.83 8.22 -8.61
C ILE A 150 -1.47 6.87 -8.30
N VAL A 151 -2.69 6.67 -8.78
CA VAL A 151 -3.39 5.39 -8.77
C VAL A 151 -3.42 4.84 -10.20
N VAL A 152 -3.06 3.57 -10.36
CA VAL A 152 -3.15 2.84 -11.62
C VAL A 152 -4.20 1.76 -11.50
N GLU A 153 -5.25 1.86 -12.31
CA GLU A 153 -6.32 0.87 -12.43
C GLU A 153 -6.39 0.39 -13.88
N VAL A 154 -6.10 -0.89 -14.13
CA VAL A 154 -6.25 -1.49 -15.46
C VAL A 154 -7.57 -2.26 -15.49
N THR A 155 -8.54 -1.72 -16.20
CA THR A 155 -9.91 -2.28 -16.29
C THR A 155 -10.24 -2.63 -17.73
N LYS A 156 -11.45 -3.15 -17.96
CA LYS A 156 -11.91 -3.50 -19.32
C LYS A 156 -11.92 -2.32 -20.29
N SER A 157 -11.98 -1.09 -19.79
CA SER A 157 -11.94 0.12 -20.62
C SER A 157 -10.52 0.65 -20.86
N GLY A 158 -9.49 0.03 -20.28
CA GLY A 158 -8.08 0.36 -20.53
C GLY A 158 -7.27 0.62 -19.26
N VAL A 159 -6.10 1.23 -19.45
CA VAL A 159 -5.21 1.67 -18.37
C VAL A 159 -5.62 3.07 -17.92
N HIS A 160 -6.03 3.21 -16.67
CA HIS A 160 -6.42 4.49 -16.07
C HIS A 160 -5.37 4.92 -15.05
N ILE A 161 -4.88 6.17 -15.17
CA ILE A 161 -3.90 6.75 -14.26
C ILE A 161 -4.44 8.04 -13.67
N TYR A 162 -4.68 8.03 -12.36
CA TYR A 162 -5.22 9.17 -11.63
C TYR A 162 -4.14 9.83 -10.80
N ASP A 163 -4.08 11.16 -10.80
CA ASP A 163 -3.40 11.85 -9.69
C ASP A 163 -4.16 11.58 -8.40
N ASN A 164 -3.45 11.26 -7.31
CA ASN A 164 -4.03 10.99 -6.01
C ASN A 164 -3.78 12.17 -5.06
N PRO A 165 -4.72 13.13 -4.97
CA PRO A 165 -4.49 14.37 -4.23
C PRO A 165 -4.44 14.17 -2.70
N ILE A 166 -4.87 13.00 -2.21
CA ILE A 166 -4.92 12.70 -0.78
C ILE A 166 -3.97 11.58 -0.38
N GLY A 167 -3.34 10.89 -1.33
CA GLY A 167 -2.42 9.78 -1.10
C GLY A 167 -3.03 8.66 -0.25
N ILE A 168 -4.24 8.21 -0.61
CA ILE A 168 -4.96 7.07 0.01
C ILE A 168 -5.44 6.14 -1.11
N LEU A 169 -5.33 4.83 -0.90
CA LEU A 169 -5.95 3.80 -1.75
C LEU A 169 -6.40 2.61 -0.90
N THR A 170 -7.53 1.98 -1.23
CA THR A 170 -7.99 0.74 -0.56
C THR A 170 -8.22 -0.40 -1.55
N ASN A 171 -9.45 -0.64 -1.97
CA ASN A 171 -9.84 -1.71 -2.90
C ASN A 171 -10.95 -1.16 -3.81
N ASN A 172 -11.91 -1.99 -4.20
CA ASN A 172 -13.13 -1.54 -4.89
C ASN A 172 -13.92 -0.49 -4.08
N PRO A 173 -14.68 0.40 -4.73
CA PRO A 173 -14.81 0.61 -6.17
C PRO A 173 -13.59 1.32 -6.81
N GLU A 174 -13.65 1.60 -8.11
CA GLU A 174 -12.68 2.43 -8.85
C GLU A 174 -12.43 3.79 -8.17
N PHE A 175 -11.25 4.36 -8.37
CA PHE A 175 -10.76 5.50 -7.59
C PHE A 175 -11.67 6.74 -7.64
N ASN A 176 -12.29 7.04 -8.78
CA ASN A 176 -13.22 8.16 -8.91
C ASN A 176 -14.43 8.04 -7.96
N TYR A 177 -14.93 6.82 -7.73
CA TYR A 177 -16.03 6.57 -6.80
C TYR A 177 -15.58 6.77 -5.35
N GLN A 178 -14.39 6.28 -5.01
CA GLN A 178 -13.78 6.48 -3.69
C GLN A 178 -13.65 7.99 -3.37
N MET A 179 -13.11 8.76 -4.32
CA MET A 179 -12.98 10.22 -4.17
C MET A 179 -14.34 10.93 -4.10
N TYR A 180 -15.32 10.53 -4.93
CA TYR A 180 -16.66 11.11 -4.88
C TYR A 180 -17.35 10.84 -3.54
N ASN A 181 -17.16 9.65 -2.96
CA ASN A 181 -17.71 9.26 -1.66
C ASN A 181 -17.24 10.18 -0.52
N LEU A 182 -16.08 10.83 -0.62
CA LEU A 182 -15.63 11.78 0.42
C LEU A 182 -16.55 13.00 0.56
N ASN A 183 -17.26 13.40 -0.51
CA ASN A 183 -18.07 14.63 -0.52
C ASN A 183 -19.19 14.65 0.53
N LYS A 184 -19.79 13.48 0.83
CA LYS A 184 -20.86 13.39 1.84
C LYS A 184 -20.37 13.48 3.28
N TYR A 185 -19.05 13.41 3.51
CA TYR A 185 -18.44 13.51 4.85
C TYR A 185 -17.91 14.91 5.17
N ARG A 186 -18.20 15.92 4.33
CA ARG A 186 -17.75 17.31 4.49
C ARG A 186 -18.15 18.01 5.80
N ASN A 187 -19.10 17.46 6.55
CA ASN A 187 -19.57 18.02 7.82
C ASN A 187 -18.87 17.42 9.05
N LEU A 188 -18.02 16.40 8.86
CA LEU A 188 -17.20 15.87 9.94
C LEU A 188 -16.20 16.93 10.43
N SER A 189 -15.86 16.88 11.71
CA SER A 189 -14.93 17.81 12.36
C SER A 189 -14.11 17.11 13.45
N ILE A 190 -12.91 17.62 13.71
CA ILE A 190 -12.09 17.21 14.86
C ILE A 190 -12.51 17.88 16.18
N SER A 191 -13.37 18.90 16.11
CA SER A 191 -13.78 19.72 17.25
C SER A 191 -15.25 19.48 17.60
N THR A 192 -15.64 19.82 18.83
CA THR A 192 -17.05 19.82 19.23
C THR A 192 -17.86 20.79 18.35
N PRO A 193 -18.92 20.34 17.66
CA PRO A 193 -19.71 21.19 16.79
C PRO A 193 -20.62 22.14 17.59
N GLN A 194 -21.07 23.21 16.95
CA GLN A 194 -22.20 23.99 17.46
C GLN A 194 -23.51 23.21 17.26
N ASN A 195 -24.52 23.47 18.09
CA ASN A 195 -25.86 22.93 17.88
C ASN A 195 -26.54 23.64 16.69
N THR A 196 -26.34 23.11 15.49
CA THR A 196 -27.05 23.54 14.27
C THR A 196 -28.30 22.69 13.98
N PHE A 197 -28.64 21.74 14.87
CA PHE A 197 -29.86 20.94 14.75
C PHE A 197 -31.09 21.80 15.00
N SER A 198 -31.15 22.48 16.15
CA SER A 198 -32.16 23.48 16.48
C SER A 198 -31.79 24.19 17.80
N ASP A 199 -31.90 25.51 17.84
CA ASP A 199 -31.72 26.33 19.06
C ASP A 199 -32.90 26.25 20.04
N SER A 200 -34.01 25.63 19.63
CA SER A 200 -35.20 25.42 20.46
C SER A 200 -35.04 24.30 21.49
N VAL A 201 -33.94 23.54 21.40
CA VAL A 201 -33.58 22.48 22.34
C VAL A 201 -32.12 22.62 22.75
N ASP A 202 -31.85 22.56 24.05
CA ASP A 202 -30.51 22.70 24.64
C ASP A 202 -29.78 21.35 24.63
N LEU A 203 -29.30 20.94 23.45
CA LEU A 203 -28.53 19.71 23.28
C LEU A 203 -27.20 19.81 24.03
N LYS A 204 -26.98 18.86 24.95
CA LYS A 204 -25.76 18.79 25.76
C LYS A 204 -24.68 17.94 25.09
N VAL A 205 -23.44 18.31 25.33
CA VAL A 205 -22.24 17.54 24.96
C VAL A 205 -21.62 17.02 26.25
N ASP A 206 -21.59 15.71 26.43
CA ASP A 206 -21.13 15.02 27.65
C ASP A 206 -19.69 14.48 27.54
N GLY A 207 -19.03 14.71 26.41
CA GLY A 207 -17.64 14.31 26.15
C GLY A 207 -17.02 14.98 24.93
N THR A 208 -15.79 14.62 24.58
CA THR A 208 -15.10 15.09 23.36
C THR A 208 -15.36 14.16 22.17
N GLY A 209 -14.95 14.54 20.96
CA GLY A 209 -15.04 13.69 19.76
C GLY A 209 -16.38 13.73 19.01
N PHE A 210 -17.33 14.55 19.45
CA PHE A 210 -18.66 14.68 18.84
C PHE A 210 -18.64 15.11 17.36
N GLY A 211 -17.61 15.84 16.93
CA GLY A 211 -17.47 16.23 15.52
C GLY A 211 -17.25 15.06 14.55
N GLY A 212 -16.79 13.90 15.06
CA GLY A 212 -16.56 12.70 14.25
C GLY A 212 -17.79 11.81 14.08
N ILE A 213 -18.93 12.13 14.70
CA ILE A 213 -20.16 11.35 14.57
C ILE A 213 -20.60 11.33 13.10
N GLY A 214 -20.68 10.14 12.52
CA GLY A 214 -20.96 9.91 11.10
C GLY A 214 -19.76 9.36 10.32
N LEU A 215 -18.55 9.37 10.88
CA LEU A 215 -17.40 8.67 10.32
C LEU A 215 -17.64 7.15 10.39
N PRO A 216 -17.52 6.39 9.27
CA PRO A 216 -17.84 4.97 9.27
C PRO A 216 -16.74 4.15 9.99
N GLY A 217 -17.18 3.20 10.82
CA GLY A 217 -16.31 2.37 11.67
C GLY A 217 -16.11 0.93 11.19
N ASP A 218 -16.84 0.48 10.17
CA ASP A 218 -16.68 -0.87 9.62
C ASP A 218 -15.41 -1.00 8.75
N VAL A 219 -15.06 -2.23 8.39
CA VAL A 219 -13.82 -2.56 7.65
C VAL A 219 -14.04 -2.74 6.14
N SER A 220 -15.19 -2.33 5.59
CA SER A 220 -15.37 -2.31 4.15
C SER A 220 -14.37 -1.37 3.46
N PRO A 221 -14.04 -1.60 2.17
CA PRO A 221 -13.08 -0.77 1.45
C PRO A 221 -13.40 0.73 1.43
N GLU A 222 -14.67 1.10 1.21
CA GLU A 222 -15.09 2.51 1.20
C GLU A 222 -15.01 3.13 2.60
N SER A 223 -15.45 2.41 3.64
CA SER A 223 -15.37 2.90 5.01
C SER A 223 -13.93 3.09 5.48
N ARG A 224 -13.03 2.14 5.14
CA ARG A 224 -11.59 2.28 5.40
C ARG A 224 -10.98 3.43 4.59
N PHE A 225 -11.39 3.66 3.36
CA PHE A 225 -10.91 4.78 2.54
C PHE A 225 -11.25 6.12 3.21
N VAL A 226 -12.51 6.31 3.61
CA VAL A 226 -12.99 7.51 4.29
C VAL A 226 -12.27 7.71 5.63
N ARG A 227 -12.18 6.65 6.44
CA ARG A 227 -11.54 6.70 7.77
C ARG A 227 -10.04 7.00 7.67
N ALA A 228 -9.32 6.33 6.78
CA ALA A 228 -7.91 6.60 6.55
C ALA A 228 -7.67 8.02 6.04
N ALA A 229 -8.51 8.52 5.11
CA ALA A 229 -8.42 9.90 4.63
C ALA A 229 -8.64 10.91 5.76
N PHE A 230 -9.70 10.74 6.56
CA PHE A 230 -9.98 11.63 7.69
C PHE A 230 -8.85 11.60 8.73
N SER A 231 -8.39 10.39 9.11
CA SER A 231 -7.32 10.21 10.10
C SER A 231 -5.98 10.75 9.64
N LYS A 232 -5.59 10.53 8.37
CA LYS A 232 -4.35 11.07 7.79
C LYS A 232 -4.39 12.60 7.73
N LEU A 233 -5.45 13.17 7.14
CA LEU A 233 -5.47 14.61 6.83
C LEU A 233 -5.62 15.48 8.09
N ASN A 234 -6.01 14.90 9.22
CA ASN A 234 -6.14 15.58 10.50
C ASN A 234 -5.13 15.11 11.57
N SER A 235 -4.22 14.19 11.25
CA SER A 235 -3.19 13.77 12.20
C SER A 235 -2.24 14.93 12.50
N SER A 236 -1.87 15.09 13.77
CA SER A 236 -0.84 16.04 14.19
C SER A 236 0.47 15.79 13.45
N LYS A 237 1.20 16.88 13.14
CA LYS A 237 2.55 16.79 12.58
C LYS A 237 3.54 16.47 13.68
N GLY A 238 4.41 15.48 13.44
CA GLY A 238 5.55 15.21 14.31
C GLY A 238 6.64 16.27 14.18
N THR A 239 7.51 16.31 15.18
CA THR A 239 8.71 17.17 15.24
C THR A 239 9.99 16.41 14.90
N THR A 240 9.91 15.08 14.78
CA THR A 240 11.02 14.21 14.40
C THR A 240 10.54 13.12 13.44
N VAL A 241 11.49 12.50 12.71
CA VAL A 241 11.21 11.35 11.82
C VAL A 241 10.62 10.17 12.59
N GLU A 242 11.06 9.92 13.83
CA GLU A 242 10.54 8.84 14.67
C GLU A 242 9.08 9.08 15.09
N GLU A 243 8.73 10.33 15.42
CA GLU A 243 7.35 10.72 15.71
C GLU A 243 6.46 10.56 14.47
N ASP A 244 6.95 10.91 13.28
CA ASP A 244 6.21 10.72 12.03
C ASP A 244 5.98 9.24 11.71
N ILE A 245 6.98 8.38 11.89
CA ILE A 245 6.84 6.92 11.73
C ILE A 245 5.81 6.38 12.72
N THR A 246 5.89 6.80 13.99
CA THR A 246 4.92 6.41 15.03
C THR A 246 3.50 6.84 14.63
N GLN A 247 3.35 8.09 14.16
CA GLN A 247 2.07 8.62 13.72
C GLN A 247 1.54 7.88 12.48
N PHE A 248 2.42 7.47 11.56
CA PHE A 248 2.07 6.67 10.38
C PHE A 248 1.41 5.34 10.77
N PHE A 249 2.02 4.61 11.72
CA PHE A 249 1.44 3.37 12.24
C PHE A 249 0.12 3.61 12.99
N HIS A 250 -0.03 4.72 13.71
CA HIS A 250 -1.31 5.08 14.32
C HIS A 250 -2.42 5.33 13.28
N ILE A 251 -2.11 6.00 12.16
CA ILE A 251 -3.08 6.21 11.08
C ILE A 251 -3.52 4.87 10.48
N LEU A 252 -2.57 3.98 10.15
CA LEU A 252 -2.89 2.64 9.66
C LEU A 252 -3.67 1.81 10.68
N GLY A 253 -3.39 1.98 11.98
CA GLY A 253 -4.12 1.32 13.06
C GLY A 253 -5.61 1.68 13.10
N THR A 254 -6.01 2.86 12.61
CA THR A 254 -7.44 3.23 12.53
C THR A 254 -8.23 2.34 11.57
N VAL A 255 -7.56 1.69 10.62
CA VAL A 255 -8.16 0.84 9.58
C VAL A 255 -7.62 -0.60 9.64
N GLU A 256 -7.01 -0.99 10.75
CA GLU A 256 -6.60 -2.36 11.03
C GLU A 256 -7.83 -3.29 11.08
N GLN A 257 -7.68 -4.50 10.55
CA GLN A 257 -8.65 -5.57 10.67
C GLN A 257 -8.16 -6.58 11.71
N ILE A 258 -8.90 -6.71 12.81
CA ILE A 258 -8.62 -7.70 13.84
C ILE A 258 -9.24 -9.06 13.49
N LYS A 259 -8.61 -10.17 13.88
CA LYS A 259 -9.19 -11.51 13.69
C LYS A 259 -10.55 -11.58 14.40
N GLY A 260 -11.60 -11.95 13.66
CA GLY A 260 -12.97 -12.17 14.16
C GLY A 260 -14.02 -11.16 13.71
N VAL A 261 -13.65 -9.97 13.20
CA VAL A 261 -14.64 -8.93 12.82
C VAL A 261 -15.06 -8.97 11.35
N ASN A 262 -14.31 -9.69 10.51
CA ASN A 262 -14.58 -9.79 9.09
C ASN A 262 -14.36 -11.22 8.59
N LYS A 263 -15.45 -11.91 8.25
CA LYS A 263 -15.43 -13.32 7.84
C LYS A 263 -15.64 -13.42 6.33
N THR A 264 -14.72 -14.07 5.65
CA THR A 264 -14.76 -14.27 4.19
C THR A 264 -15.79 -15.35 3.81
N GLU A 265 -16.11 -15.47 2.52
CA GLU A 265 -17.02 -16.53 2.03
C GLU A 265 -16.48 -17.94 2.33
N SER A 266 -15.15 -18.09 2.43
CA SER A 266 -14.49 -19.35 2.79
C SER A 266 -14.70 -19.73 4.27
N GLY A 267 -15.26 -18.82 5.06
CA GLY A 267 -15.46 -18.96 6.49
C GLY A 267 -14.23 -18.63 7.32
N LYS A 268 -13.12 -18.19 6.71
CA LYS A 268 -11.93 -17.70 7.41
C LYS A 268 -12.09 -16.23 7.80
N GLU A 269 -11.21 -15.77 8.67
CA GLU A 269 -11.22 -14.38 9.18
C GLU A 269 -10.17 -13.57 8.43
N GLU A 270 -10.58 -12.51 7.75
CA GLU A 270 -9.63 -11.55 7.19
C GLU A 270 -9.07 -10.67 8.31
N TYR A 271 -7.76 -10.47 8.32
CA TYR A 271 -7.07 -9.66 9.32
C TYR A 271 -5.87 -8.94 8.69
N THR A 272 -5.42 -7.85 9.31
CA THR A 272 -4.19 -7.14 8.90
C THR A 272 -2.98 -8.01 9.24
N VAL A 273 -2.41 -8.68 8.24
CA VAL A 273 -1.26 -9.57 8.36
C VAL A 273 -0.01 -8.80 8.78
N TYR A 274 0.22 -7.64 8.15
CA TYR A 274 1.26 -6.70 8.52
C TYR A 274 0.84 -5.26 8.20
N SER A 275 1.53 -4.32 8.85
CA SER A 275 1.54 -2.91 8.52
C SER A 275 2.98 -2.49 8.25
N ASN A 276 3.20 -1.60 7.29
CA ASN A 276 4.53 -1.05 7.07
C ASN A 276 4.53 0.46 6.79
N CYS A 277 5.72 1.04 6.92
CA CYS A 277 6.04 2.43 6.63
C CYS A 277 7.44 2.47 6.01
N TYR A 278 7.54 2.98 4.81
CA TYR A 278 8.77 3.28 4.12
C TYR A 278 9.09 4.75 4.35
N ASP A 279 10.26 5.06 4.89
CA ASP A 279 10.88 6.38 4.77
C ASP A 279 11.52 6.47 3.38
N LEU A 280 10.90 7.25 2.49
CA LEU A 280 11.29 7.36 1.09
C LEU A 280 12.60 8.12 0.92
N ASP A 281 12.88 9.13 1.75
CA ASP A 281 14.10 9.92 1.62
C ASP A 281 15.32 9.11 2.13
N ASN A 282 15.15 8.32 3.19
CA ASN A 282 16.19 7.49 3.82
C ASN A 282 16.19 6.01 3.40
N LYS A 283 15.28 5.61 2.51
CA LYS A 283 15.18 4.25 1.91
C LYS A 283 15.14 3.15 2.97
N THR A 284 14.35 3.38 4.01
CA THR A 284 14.24 2.46 5.15
C THR A 284 12.82 1.93 5.28
N LEU A 285 12.69 0.61 5.31
CA LEU A 285 11.45 -0.10 5.60
C LEU A 285 11.31 -0.29 7.11
N TYR A 286 10.17 0.13 7.64
CA TYR A 286 9.69 -0.18 8.98
C TYR A 286 8.44 -1.05 8.89
N TYR A 287 8.30 -2.08 9.71
CA TYR A 287 7.10 -2.92 9.70
C TYR A 287 6.73 -3.48 11.08
N THR A 288 5.45 -3.81 11.24
CA THR A 288 4.89 -4.62 12.32
C THR A 288 4.13 -5.80 11.72
N THR A 289 3.91 -6.86 12.49
CA THR A 289 3.04 -7.97 12.09
C THR A 289 1.85 -8.06 13.02
N TYR A 290 0.81 -8.78 12.63
CA TYR A 290 -0.32 -9.06 13.52
C TYR A 290 0.15 -9.65 14.86
N GLU A 291 1.14 -10.54 14.80
CA GLU A 291 1.65 -11.25 15.97
C GLU A 291 2.72 -10.48 16.77
N ASN A 292 3.35 -9.44 16.20
CA ASN A 292 4.42 -8.67 16.84
C ASN A 292 4.22 -7.16 16.66
N ARG A 293 4.02 -6.46 17.78
CA ARG A 293 3.81 -5.00 17.80
C ARG A 293 5.10 -4.20 17.70
N GLN A 294 6.25 -4.79 18.02
CA GLN A 294 7.53 -4.09 17.92
C GLN A 294 7.81 -3.77 16.45
N ILE A 295 8.05 -2.50 16.15
CA ILE A 295 8.48 -2.06 14.82
C ILE A 295 9.89 -2.63 14.55
N VAL A 296 10.05 -3.27 13.40
CA VAL A 296 11.33 -3.76 12.87
C VAL A 296 11.75 -2.88 11.70
N ALA A 297 13.03 -2.55 11.60
CA ALA A 297 13.57 -1.68 10.56
C ALA A 297 14.64 -2.40 9.71
N VAL A 298 14.62 -2.17 8.38
CA VAL A 298 15.66 -2.61 7.45
C VAL A 298 15.91 -1.49 6.43
N THR A 299 17.17 -1.08 6.28
CA THR A 299 17.58 -0.02 5.33
C THR A 299 18.12 -0.64 4.05
N LEU A 300 17.73 -0.06 2.90
CA LEU A 300 18.34 -0.37 1.62
C LEU A 300 19.72 0.31 1.54
N ASN A 301 20.77 -0.49 1.60
CA ASN A 301 22.12 -0.02 1.35
C ASN A 301 22.41 -0.06 -0.16
N LYS A 302 23.18 0.91 -0.66
CA LYS A 302 23.68 0.86 -2.03
C LYS A 302 24.73 -0.25 -2.16
N ASP A 303 24.30 -1.40 -2.65
CA ASP A 303 25.18 -2.47 -3.09
C ASP A 303 25.03 -2.64 -4.62
N LYS A 304 26.03 -2.13 -5.34
CA LYS A 304 26.01 -2.08 -6.81
C LYS A 304 26.49 -3.36 -7.47
N ASP A 305 27.13 -4.26 -6.72
CA ASP A 305 27.80 -5.45 -7.26
C ASP A 305 27.09 -6.75 -6.85
N GLY A 306 26.06 -6.65 -6.00
CA GLY A 306 25.23 -7.78 -5.61
C GLY A 306 24.30 -8.26 -6.72
N ASN A 307 24.18 -9.58 -6.89
CA ASN A 307 23.28 -10.21 -7.88
C ASN A 307 22.34 -11.27 -7.29
N ARG A 308 22.26 -11.39 -5.97
CA ARG A 308 21.40 -12.34 -5.26
C ARG A 308 20.41 -11.60 -4.38
N LEU A 309 19.18 -12.12 -4.32
CA LEU A 309 18.18 -11.65 -3.37
C LEU A 309 18.70 -11.80 -1.93
N VAL A 310 18.43 -10.80 -1.10
CA VAL A 310 18.69 -10.84 0.35
C VAL A 310 17.34 -10.79 1.05
N THR A 311 17.09 -11.74 1.96
CA THR A 311 15.78 -11.89 2.60
C THR A 311 15.86 -11.90 4.12
N TYR A 312 14.89 -11.26 4.77
CA TYR A 312 14.70 -11.33 6.22
C TYR A 312 13.27 -11.78 6.52
N PRO A 313 13.06 -13.05 6.92
CA PRO A 313 11.74 -13.56 7.30
C PRO A 313 11.12 -12.76 8.45
N PHE A 314 9.81 -12.56 8.40
CA PHE A 314 9.09 -11.88 9.48
C PHE A 314 9.02 -12.74 10.74
N GLU A 315 9.34 -12.13 11.88
CA GLU A 315 9.05 -12.70 13.20
C GLU A 315 7.54 -12.65 13.46
N ARG A 316 6.93 -13.81 13.77
CA ARG A 316 5.50 -13.95 14.10
C ARG A 316 5.28 -14.30 15.57
N LYS A 317 6.09 -13.69 16.43
CA LYS A 317 6.03 -13.83 17.87
C LYS A 317 6.12 -12.46 18.51
N GLN A 318 5.28 -12.21 19.50
CA GLN A 318 5.31 -10.96 20.24
C GLN A 318 6.65 -10.82 20.98
N ILE A 319 7.40 -9.77 20.67
CA ILE A 319 8.63 -9.42 21.37
C ILE A 319 8.28 -8.48 22.54
N ILE A 320 8.27 -9.05 23.74
CA ILE A 320 7.91 -8.35 24.97
C ILE A 320 9.20 -8.00 25.70
N ASN A 321 9.44 -6.71 25.94
CA ASN A 321 10.46 -6.25 26.88
C ASN A 321 10.00 -6.58 28.32
N LYS A 322 10.40 -7.75 28.82
CA LYS A 322 10.10 -8.20 30.19
C LYS A 322 11.05 -7.54 31.17
N LEU A 323 10.52 -6.80 32.14
CA LEU A 323 11.32 -6.07 33.12
C LEU A 323 11.81 -6.96 34.28
N ASN A 324 11.22 -8.15 34.45
CA ASN A 324 11.56 -9.14 35.48
C ASN A 324 11.26 -10.58 35.05
#